data_AF-A0A661I2R7-F1
#
_entry.id   AF-A0A661I2R7-F1
#
_cell.length_a   1.000
_cell.length_b   1.000
_cell.length_c   1.000
_cell.angle_alpha   90.00
_cell.angle_beta   90.00
_cell.angle_gamma   90.00
#
_symmetry.space_group_name_H-M   'P 1'
#
loop_
_entity.id
_entity.type
_entity.pdbx_description
1 polymer ?
#
loop_
_entity_poly.entity_id
_entity_poly.type
_entity_poly.pdbx_seq_one_letter_code
_entity_poly.pdbx_strand_id
1 'polypeptide(L)' 'MRVLAGDIGGTKTSLAIFEVNGTKLESLAEKKYPSGDYSSLDEIVKDFVKDQEEIPQWGSFGIAGPVRNGIAKT' A
#
# COMPACT_ATOMS: atom_id res chain seq x y z
N MET A 1 14.39 -4.44 -7.73
CA MET A 1 13.87 -4.64 -6.36
C MET A 1 12.41 -4.20 -6.34
N ARG A 2 11.50 -5.00 -5.80
CA ARG A 2 10.07 -4.65 -5.73
C ARG A 2 9.69 -4.04 -4.39
N VAL A 3 8.90 -2.98 -4.42
CA VAL A 3 8.42 -2.28 -3.21
C VAL A 3 6.91 -2.12 -3.29
N LEU A 4 6.20 -2.51 -2.22
CA LEU A 4 4.79 -2.18 -2.02
C LEU A 4 4.68 -0.74 -1.49
N ALA A 5 4.13 0.16 -2.27
CA ALA A 5 3.81 1.52 -1.84
C ALA A 5 2.31 1.63 -1.53
N GLY A 6 1.97 2.36 -0.47
CA GLY A 6 0.59 2.67 -0.15
C GLY A 6 0.37 4.12 0.27
N ASP A 7 -0.74 4.69 -0.15
CA ASP A 7 -1.27 5.97 0.32
C ASP A 7 -2.60 5.72 1.04
N ILE A 8 -2.61 5.95 2.34
CA ILE A 8 -3.67 5.51 3.26
C ILE A 8 -4.38 6.75 3.81
N GLY A 9 -5.58 7.00 3.30
CA GLY A 9 -6.49 8.02 3.81
C GLY A 9 -7.74 7.40 4.46
N GLY A 10 -8.52 8.22 5.16
CA GLY A 10 -9.74 7.77 5.83
C GLY A 10 -10.86 7.33 4.87
N THR A 11 -10.93 7.91 3.67
CA THR A 11 -11.95 7.56 2.67
C THR A 11 -11.43 6.60 1.60
N LYS A 12 -10.12 6.65 1.32
CA LYS A 12 -9.52 5.94 0.19
C LYS A 12 -8.14 5.46 0.54
N THR A 13 -7.84 4.23 0.10
CA THR A 13 -6.51 3.65 0.12
C THR A 13 -6.06 3.36 -1.30
N SER A 14 -4.85 3.75 -1.66
CA SER A 14 -4.23 3.42 -2.95
C SER A 14 -3.00 2.55 -2.69
N LEU A 15 -2.89 1.41 -3.36
CA LEU A 15 -1.73 0.53 -3.29
C LEU A 15 -1.10 0.37 -4.67
N ALA A 16 0.23 0.23 -4.69
CA ALA A 16 0.99 0.00 -5.90
C ALA A 16 2.22 -0.87 -5.64
N ILE A 17 2.62 -1.69 -6.61
CA ILE A 17 3.93 -2.36 -6.61
C ILE A 17 4.82 -1.64 -7.61
N PHE A 18 6.00 -1.20 -7.16
CA PHE A 18 7.01 -0.60 -8.02
C PHE A 18 8.24 -1.49 -8.15
N GLU A 19 8.75 -1.62 -9.37
CA GLU A 19 10.11 -2.11 -9.63
C GLU A 19 11.08 -0.93 -9.56
N VAL A 20 12.07 -1.04 -8.66
CA VAL A 20 13.12 -0.05 -8.45
C VAL A 20 14.35 -0.46 -9.24
N ASN A 21 14.71 0.37 -10.22
CA ASN A 21 15.87 0.21 -11.10
C ASN A 21 16.77 1.45 -10.99
N GLY A 22 17.65 1.46 -9.99
CA GLY A 22 18.47 2.62 -9.65
C GLY A 22 17.60 3.79 -9.17
N THR A 23 17.58 4.90 -9.91
CA THR A 23 16.73 6.07 -9.61
C THR A 23 15.38 6.04 -10.34
N LYS A 24 15.10 4.99 -11.12
CA LYS A 24 13.85 4.83 -11.86
C LYS A 24 12.89 3.94 -11.10
N LEU A 25 11.62 4.33 -11.11
CA LEU A 25 10.50 3.57 -10.58
C LEU A 25 9.58 3.20 -11.75
N GLU A 26 9.28 1.91 -11.88
CA GLU A 26 8.30 1.40 -12.83
C GLU A 26 7.12 0.80 -12.07
N SER A 27 5.90 1.23 -12.40
CA SER A 27 4.69 0.72 -11.77
C SER A 27 4.30 -0.62 -12.40
N LEU A 28 4.28 -1.69 -11.60
CA LEU A 28 3.91 -3.02 -12.05
C LEU A 28 2.42 -3.31 -11.83
N ALA A 29 1.84 -2.78 -10.76
CA ALA A 29 0.44 -2.96 -10.42
C ALA A 29 -0.04 -1.77 -9.58
N GLU A 30 -1.29 -1.34 -9.77
CA GLU A 30 -1.93 -0.30 -8.97
C GLU A 30 -3.40 -0.65 -8.73
N LYS A 31 -3.89 -0.39 -7.52
CA LYS A 31 -5.31 -0.51 -7.21
C LYS A 31 -5.73 0.50 -6.15
N LYS A 32 -6.98 0.95 -6.27
CA LYS A 32 -7.62 1.92 -5.37
C LYS A 32 -8.81 1.26 -4.69
N TYR A 33 -8.93 1.51 -3.40
CA TYR A 33 -9.92 0.91 -2.52
C TYR A 33 -10.71 2.00 -1.80
N PRO A 34 -12.04 1.93 -1.78
CA PRO A 34 -12.83 2.66 -0.79
C PRO A 34 -12.49 2.10 0.60
N SER A 35 -11.97 2.94 1.49
CA SER A 35 -11.49 2.46 2.80
C SER A 35 -12.62 1.92 3.68
N GLY A 36 -13.84 2.44 3.52
CA GLY A 36 -15.02 1.99 4.27
C GLY A 36 -15.51 0.58 3.92
N ASP A 37 -15.03 -0.01 2.82
CA ASP A 37 -15.44 -1.35 2.38
C ASP A 37 -14.63 -2.46 3.08
N TYR A 38 -13.59 -2.10 3.85
CA TYR A 38 -12.68 -3.02 4.51
C TYR A 38 -12.58 -2.68 6.00
N SER A 39 -12.41 -3.69 6.85
CA SER A 39 -12.34 -3.48 8.30
C SER A 39 -10.96 -2.99 8.77
N SER A 40 -9.93 -3.15 7.93
CA SER A 40 -8.56 -2.76 8.25
C SER A 40 -7.69 -2.57 7.00
N LEU A 41 -6.52 -1.93 7.20
CA LEU A 41 -5.50 -1.83 6.15
C LEU A 41 -4.94 -3.21 5.77
N ASP A 42 -4.82 -4.15 6.71
CA ASP A 42 -4.27 -5.47 6.41
C ASP A 42 -5.18 -6.29 5.48
N GLU A 43 -6.50 -6.12 5.57
CA GLU A 43 -7.42 -6.73 4.60
C GLU A 43 -7.24 -6.16 3.20
N ILE A 44 -7.06 -4.84 3.08
CA ILE A 44 -6.80 -4.18 1.79
C ILE A 44 -5.49 -4.68 1.18
N VAL A 45 -4.43 -4.80 1.98
CA VAL A 45 -3.13 -5.30 1.52
C VAL A 45 -3.24 -6.76 1.07
N LYS A 46 -3.92 -7.62 1.85
CA LYS A 46 -4.16 -9.02 1.48
C LYS A 46 -4.96 -9.12 0.17
N ASP A 47 -6.00 -8.31 0.01
CA ASP A 47 -6.79 -8.29 -1.23
C ASP A 47 -5.95 -7.86 -2.44
N PHE A 48 -5.01 -6.94 -2.26
CA PHE A 48 -4.14 -6.48 -3.33
C PHE A 48 -3.10 -7.52 -3.75
N VAL A 49 -2.43 -8.14 -2.78
CA VAL A 49 -1.30 -9.06 -3.07
C VAL A 49 -1.75 -10.45 -3.51
N LYS A 50 -3.00 -10.85 -3.25
CA LYS A 50 -3.52 -12.18 -3.64
C LYS A 50 -3.48 -12.41 -5.16
N ASP A 51 -3.55 -11.32 -5.94
CA ASP A 51 -3.57 -11.34 -7.41
C ASP A 51 -2.16 -11.16 -8.01
N GLN A 52 -1.12 -11.14 -7.18
CA GLN A 52 0.26 -10.85 -7.61
C GLN A 52 1.12 -12.13 -7.59
N GLU A 53 1.93 -12.34 -8.62
CA GLU A 53 2.82 -13.51 -8.72
C GLU A 53 3.93 -13.51 -7.66
N GLU A 54 4.37 -12.33 -7.23
CA GLU A 54 5.42 -12.16 -6.22
C GLU A 54 5.01 -11.12 -5.19
N ILE A 55 5.19 -11.46 -3.91
CA ILE A 55 4.92 -10.56 -2.80
C ILE A 55 6.20 -9.75 -2.51
N PRO A 56 6.17 -8.40 -2.62
CA PRO A 56 7.33 -7.57 -2.30
C PRO A 56 7.79 -7.75 -0.86
N GLN A 57 9.11 -7.87 -0.65
CA GLN A 57 9.69 -7.95 0.70
C GLN A 57 9.78 -6.60 1.42
N TRP A 58 9.70 -5.50 0.67
CA TRP A 58 9.78 -4.14 1.18
C TRP A 58 8.47 -3.40 0.94
N GLY A 59 8.12 -2.51 1.85
CA GLY A 59 6.97 -1.64 1.68
C GLY A 59 7.07 -0.33 2.44
N SER A 60 6.32 0.66 1.98
CA SER A 60 6.21 1.99 2.60
C SER A 60 4.78 2.51 2.45
N PHE A 61 4.24 3.04 3.55
CA PHE A 61 2.87 3.55 3.59
C PHE A 61 2.87 5.02 4.04
N GLY A 62 2.40 5.91 3.18
CA GLY A 62 2.04 7.27 3.55
C GLY A 62 0.68 7.26 4.24
N ILE A 63 0.60 7.77 5.46
CA ILE A 63 -0.66 7.84 6.22
C ILE A 63 -1.12 9.29 6.29
N ALA A 64 -2.39 9.55 5.97
CA ALA A 64 -3.02 10.85 6.12
C ALA A 64 -3.34 11.16 7.60
N GLY A 65 -2.31 11.33 8.42
CA GLY A 65 -2.45 11.63 9.83
C GLY A 65 -1.17 11.39 10.63
N PRO A 66 -1.17 11.78 11.92
CA PRO A 66 -0.03 11.56 12.79
C PRO A 66 0.15 10.07 13.10
N VAL A 67 1.35 9.55 12.90
CA VAL A 67 1.77 8.24 13.40
C VAL A 67 2.50 8.44 14.72
N ARG A 68 1.91 7.95 15.83
CA ARG A 68 2.49 8.06 17.17
C ARG A 68 2.77 6.67 17.72
N ASN A 69 4.02 6.41 18.11
CA ASN A 69 4.46 5.10 18.61
C ASN A 69 4.09 3.94 17.68
N GLY A 70 4.23 4.14 16.36
CA GLY A 70 3.90 3.13 15.35
C GLY A 70 2.40 2.94 15.07
N ILE A 71 1.53 3.77 15.65
CA ILE A 71 0.07 3.67 15.49
C ILE A 71 -0.44 4.95 14.83
N ALA A 72 -1.22 4.77 13.76
CA ALA A 72 -2.10 5.79 13.22
C ALA A 72 -3.55 5.48 13.61
N LYS A 73 -4.29 6.51 13.99
CA LYS A 73 -5.75 6.44 14.14
C LYS A 73 -6.33 7.38 13.11
N THR A 74 -6.87 6.81 12.05
CA THR A 74 -7.59 7.52 10.99
C THR A 74 -9.07 7.55 11.30
#